data_AF-A0A7T1MH55-F1
#
_entry.id   AF-A0A7T1MH55-F1
#
_cell.length_a   1.000
_cell.length_b   1.000
_cell.length_c   1.000
_cell.angle_alpha   90.00
_cell.angle_beta   90.00
_cell.angle_gamma   90.00
#
_symmetry.space_group_name_H-M   'P 1'
#
loop_
_entity.id
_entity.type
_entity.pdbx_description
1 polymer ?
#
loop_
_entity_poly.entity_id
_entity_poly.type
_entity_poly.pdbx_seq_one_letter_code
_entity_poly.pdbx_strand_id
1 'polypeptide(L)'
;MATATSTPPPATSTAAASSGQGADDSYAPAGQSADGGADPQGDTTSGESAAPPATAAAAAAEPGGDDSRSSDPLKAERRKNNQLEKEIRTLRQQLNRFSEINPEEYSRLQEAERQKQVLEERMELRERQMEEASAQKVAAVAAERDEAKQQVLQLRKDRLLERAFSQAEGRTGGDRRGTFFDIFKGQLGGCFRLGTDKDGKDVLEPLDGQGKPLLGDDGRPLTTADFLDEMRVHPVYGFLFQQRGPAGMQAAGAMTASGIASNGEPLNPQAMSASELYRASFVVNGRTPSRRP
;
A
#
# COMPACT_ATOMS: atom_id res chain seq x y z
N MET A 1 52.78 40.25 42.33
CA MET A 1 53.15 38.84 42.03
C MET A 1 51.87 38.02 41.86
N ALA A 2 51.93 36.87 41.19
CA ALA A 2 50.78 36.16 40.61
C ALA A 2 50.52 34.78 41.24
N THR A 3 49.70 33.95 40.56
CA THR A 3 49.22 32.56 40.83
C THR A 3 48.03 32.47 41.81
N ALA A 4 46.85 31.85 41.53
CA ALA A 4 46.45 30.66 40.74
C ALA A 4 46.95 29.32 41.38
N THR A 5 46.25 28.17 41.44
CA THR A 5 45.04 27.65 40.75
C THR A 5 44.45 26.43 41.54
N SER A 6 43.21 26.02 41.25
CA SER A 6 42.77 24.60 41.01
C SER A 6 41.92 23.83 42.03
N THR A 7 40.99 23.05 41.48
CA THR A 7 40.11 21.98 42.04
C THR A 7 40.66 20.57 41.63
N PRO A 8 39.98 19.38 41.61
CA PRO A 8 38.54 19.02 41.72
C PRO A 8 38.06 17.99 42.82
N PRO A 9 37.75 16.68 42.62
CA PRO A 9 36.46 16.13 43.12
C PRO A 9 36.53 14.78 43.90
N PRO A 10 35.38 14.23 44.34
CA PRO A 10 34.86 12.91 43.84
C PRO A 10 33.30 12.80 43.91
N ALA A 11 32.65 11.63 43.94
CA ALA A 11 32.44 10.57 42.91
C ALA A 11 31.36 9.57 43.42
N THR A 12 30.82 8.68 42.55
CA THR A 12 29.94 7.50 42.86
C THR A 12 28.54 7.80 43.46
N SER A 13 27.49 6.97 43.41
CA SER A 13 27.39 5.48 43.42
C SER A 13 26.11 4.90 42.74
N THR A 14 26.11 3.56 42.59
CA THR A 14 25.12 2.63 41.97
C THR A 14 23.92 2.18 42.83
N ALA A 15 22.82 1.71 42.19
CA ALA A 15 21.97 0.50 42.50
C ALA A 15 20.49 0.68 42.01
N ALA A 16 19.57 -0.30 41.96
CA ALA A 16 19.57 -1.67 41.41
C ALA A 16 18.12 -2.30 41.43
N ALA A 17 17.83 -3.25 40.53
CA ALA A 17 16.85 -4.37 40.65
C ALA A 17 15.31 -4.22 40.43
N SER A 18 14.69 -5.39 40.17
CA SER A 18 13.24 -5.77 40.07
C SER A 18 12.48 -5.51 38.75
N SER A 19 11.39 -6.23 38.40
CA SER A 19 11.20 -7.69 38.12
C SER A 19 9.71 -8.03 37.86
N GLY A 20 9.40 -8.97 36.94
CA GLY A 20 8.05 -9.55 36.72
C GLY A 20 7.21 -8.79 35.66
N GLN A 21 6.70 -9.41 34.59
CA GLN A 21 5.70 -10.51 34.43
C GLN A 21 4.24 -10.03 34.41
N GLY A 22 3.51 -10.40 33.34
CA GLY A 22 2.09 -10.10 33.13
C GLY A 22 1.75 -10.04 31.64
N ALA A 23 1.43 -11.18 31.04
CA ALA A 23 0.97 -11.28 29.65
C ALA A 23 -0.42 -11.93 29.65
N ASP A 24 -1.43 -11.21 29.19
CA ASP A 24 -2.80 -11.69 29.01
C ASP A 24 -3.38 -11.05 27.72
N ASP A 25 -3.01 -11.61 26.57
CA ASP A 25 -3.69 -11.33 25.30
C ASP A 25 -4.86 -12.30 25.13
N SER A 26 -6.08 -11.77 25.08
CA SER A 26 -7.31 -12.56 24.87
C SER A 26 -8.42 -11.73 24.23
N TYR A 27 -8.33 -11.54 22.91
CA TYR A 27 -9.53 -11.24 22.12
C TYR A 27 -9.41 -11.75 20.68
N ALA A 28 -10.32 -12.66 20.30
CA ALA A 28 -10.50 -13.13 18.94
C ALA A 28 -11.99 -13.03 18.56
N PRO A 29 -12.36 -12.21 17.56
CA PRO A 29 -13.70 -12.23 17.01
C PRO A 29 -13.79 -13.25 15.87
N ALA A 30 -14.58 -14.31 16.08
CA ALA A 30 -14.95 -15.23 15.01
C ALA A 30 -16.04 -14.59 14.14
N GLY A 31 -15.75 -14.38 12.86
CA GLY A 31 -16.75 -14.05 11.85
C GLY A 31 -17.07 -15.28 11.00
N GLN A 32 -18.36 -15.58 10.82
CA GLN A 32 -18.82 -16.41 9.70
C GLN A 32 -20.30 -16.11 9.39
N SER A 33 -20.50 -15.45 8.24
CA SER A 33 -21.79 -15.31 7.58
C SER A 33 -21.82 -16.26 6.39
N ALA A 34 -22.88 -17.05 6.25
CA ALA A 34 -23.18 -17.79 5.02
C ALA A 34 -24.69 -18.02 4.93
N ASP A 35 -25.37 -17.08 4.28
CA ASP A 35 -26.74 -17.27 3.78
C ASP A 35 -26.68 -17.35 2.25
N GLY A 36 -27.60 -18.10 1.63
CA GLY A 36 -27.65 -18.25 0.19
C GLY A 36 -28.55 -19.39 -0.29
N GLY A 37 -29.55 -19.07 -1.10
CA GLY A 37 -30.30 -20.10 -1.83
C GLY A 37 -31.65 -19.72 -2.43
N ALA A 38 -31.63 -18.91 -3.50
CA ALA A 38 -32.51 -19.03 -4.68
C ALA A 38 -34.05 -18.75 -4.60
N ASP A 39 -34.42 -17.64 -5.26
CA ASP A 39 -35.53 -17.48 -6.23
C ASP A 39 -35.75 -18.70 -7.18
N PRO A 40 -36.89 -18.90 -7.91
CA PRO A 40 -37.60 -17.81 -8.64
C PRO A 40 -39.12 -17.93 -9.04
N GLN A 41 -39.65 -16.78 -9.50
CA GLN A 41 -40.57 -16.55 -10.66
C GLN A 41 -42.05 -17.03 -10.74
N GLY A 42 -42.85 -16.18 -11.41
CA GLY A 42 -44.20 -16.45 -11.99
C GLY A 42 -45.34 -15.71 -11.29
N ASP A 43 -45.73 -14.47 -11.62
CA ASP A 43 -46.26 -13.87 -12.87
C ASP A 43 -47.77 -14.10 -13.12
N THR A 44 -48.47 -13.04 -13.58
CA THR A 44 -49.89 -12.93 -14.02
C THR A 44 -50.99 -13.20 -12.97
N THR A 45 -52.23 -12.68 -13.04
CA THR A 45 -52.89 -11.44 -13.56
C THR A 45 -54.33 -11.43 -12.99
N SER A 46 -55.04 -10.28 -12.94
CA SER A 46 -56.53 -10.10 -12.98
C SER A 46 -57.47 -11.16 -12.32
N GLY A 47 -58.49 -10.85 -11.53
CA GLY A 47 -59.38 -9.69 -11.54
C GLY A 47 -60.84 -10.15 -11.40
N GLU A 48 -61.63 -9.40 -10.61
CA GLU A 48 -63.10 -9.28 -10.61
C GLU A 48 -64.06 -10.49 -10.36
N SER A 49 -64.77 -10.41 -9.23
CA SER A 49 -66.24 -10.61 -9.01
C SER A 49 -67.04 -11.74 -9.69
N ALA A 50 -67.68 -12.61 -8.88
CA ALA A 50 -69.14 -12.87 -8.90
C ALA A 50 -69.57 -13.89 -7.82
N ALA A 51 -70.86 -13.89 -7.45
CA ALA A 51 -71.46 -14.81 -6.46
C ALA A 51 -72.55 -15.72 -7.12
N PRO A 52 -73.41 -16.47 -6.38
CA PRO A 52 -73.54 -17.94 -6.47
C PRO A 52 -74.79 -18.40 -7.29
N PRO A 53 -75.14 -19.70 -7.44
CA PRO A 53 -75.78 -20.49 -6.35
C PRO A 53 -75.61 -22.05 -6.36
N ALA A 54 -75.91 -22.64 -5.19
CA ALA A 54 -76.55 -23.95 -4.91
C ALA A 54 -76.33 -25.21 -5.79
N THR A 55 -75.95 -26.33 -5.15
CA THR A 55 -76.88 -27.43 -4.76
C THR A 55 -76.15 -28.51 -3.93
N ALA A 56 -76.89 -29.36 -3.21
CA ALA A 56 -76.35 -30.31 -2.22
C ALA A 56 -76.44 -31.78 -2.67
N ALA A 57 -75.46 -32.60 -2.28
CA ALA A 57 -75.59 -34.04 -1.99
C ALA A 57 -74.36 -34.54 -1.21
N ALA A 58 -74.50 -35.63 -0.43
CA ALA A 58 -73.53 -36.08 0.56
C ALA A 58 -72.72 -37.32 0.15
N ALA A 59 -71.51 -37.47 0.72
CA ALA A 59 -70.82 -38.76 0.89
C ALA A 59 -69.80 -38.71 2.06
N ALA A 60 -69.57 -39.88 2.68
CA ALA A 60 -68.62 -40.28 3.74
C ALA A 60 -67.28 -39.48 3.86
N ALA A 61 -66.75 -39.15 5.06
CA ALA A 61 -66.12 -40.04 6.07
C ALA A 61 -64.99 -40.92 5.45
N GLU A 62 -63.71 -40.91 5.86
CA GLU A 62 -63.01 -40.50 7.10
C GLU A 62 -61.55 -39.97 6.80
N PRO A 63 -60.47 -40.14 7.63
CA PRO A 63 -60.08 -39.16 8.66
C PRO A 63 -58.59 -38.72 8.68
N GLY A 64 -58.28 -37.67 9.45
CA GLY A 64 -57.03 -37.52 10.22
C GLY A 64 -55.71 -37.19 9.50
N GLY A 65 -55.13 -36.00 9.75
CA GLY A 65 -53.85 -35.58 9.14
C GLY A 65 -53.16 -34.32 9.72
N ASP A 66 -53.09 -34.18 11.05
CA ASP A 66 -52.14 -33.30 11.80
C ASP A 66 -52.13 -31.77 11.60
N ASP A 67 -53.27 -31.12 11.29
CA ASP A 67 -53.40 -29.64 11.32
C ASP A 67 -53.64 -29.07 12.76
N SER A 68 -53.70 -29.95 13.76
CA SER A 68 -54.00 -29.61 15.15
C SER A 68 -52.78 -29.17 15.95
N ARG A 69 -51.58 -29.71 15.67
CA ARG A 69 -50.34 -29.39 16.40
C ARG A 69 -49.72 -28.04 16.04
N SER A 70 -49.89 -27.61 14.79
CA SER A 70 -49.47 -26.28 14.30
C SER A 70 -50.46 -25.17 14.70
N SER A 71 -51.76 -25.48 14.74
CA SER A 71 -52.79 -24.47 15.01
C SER A 71 -53.00 -24.14 16.49
N ASP A 72 -52.62 -25.02 17.42
CA ASP A 72 -52.73 -24.75 18.86
C ASP A 72 -51.75 -23.66 19.40
N PRO A 73 -50.44 -23.65 19.05
CA PRO A 73 -49.56 -22.55 19.44
C PRO A 73 -50.01 -21.22 18.82
N LEU A 74 -50.49 -21.20 17.57
CA LEU A 74 -51.05 -20.01 16.93
C LEU A 74 -52.36 -19.53 17.60
N LYS A 75 -53.20 -20.44 18.11
CA LYS A 75 -54.38 -20.09 18.91
C LYS A 75 -53.99 -19.54 20.28
N ALA A 76 -52.98 -20.10 20.94
CA ALA A 76 -52.44 -19.59 22.19
C ALA A 76 -51.81 -18.21 22.01
N GLU A 77 -51.07 -18.00 20.92
CA GLU A 77 -50.50 -16.71 20.53
C GLU A 77 -51.59 -15.68 20.21
N ARG A 78 -52.62 -16.03 19.41
CA ARG A 78 -53.78 -15.14 19.20
C ARG A 78 -54.51 -14.81 20.50
N ARG A 79 -54.63 -15.74 21.45
CA ARG A 79 -55.22 -15.46 22.77
C ARG A 79 -54.36 -14.50 23.57
N LYS A 80 -53.03 -14.71 23.60
CA LYS A 80 -52.07 -13.77 24.22
C LYS A 80 -52.11 -12.40 23.57
N ASN A 81 -52.18 -12.32 22.23
CA ASN A 81 -52.23 -11.05 21.51
C ASN A 81 -53.57 -10.31 21.76
N ASN A 82 -54.70 -11.01 21.74
CA ASN A 82 -55.99 -10.46 22.17
C ASN A 82 -56.02 -10.02 23.64
N GLN A 83 -55.26 -10.69 24.51
CA GLN A 83 -55.12 -10.34 25.92
C GLN A 83 -54.27 -9.06 26.07
N LEU A 84 -53.11 -9.01 25.43
CA LEU A 84 -52.25 -7.83 25.35
C LEU A 84 -52.97 -6.63 24.71
N GLU A 85 -53.77 -6.82 23.66
CA GLU A 85 -54.58 -5.76 23.07
C GLU A 85 -55.63 -5.20 24.04
N LYS A 86 -56.26 -6.06 24.85
CA LYS A 86 -57.19 -5.62 25.89
C LYS A 86 -56.46 -4.88 26.99
N GLU A 87 -55.31 -5.39 27.42
CA GLU A 87 -54.44 -4.77 28.42
C GLU A 87 -53.94 -3.40 27.95
N ILE A 88 -53.47 -3.27 26.71
CA ILE A 88 -53.12 -2.00 26.06
C ILE A 88 -54.31 -1.04 26.01
N ARG A 89 -55.51 -1.53 25.67
CA ARG A 89 -56.73 -0.69 25.68
C ARG A 89 -57.09 -0.23 27.10
N THR A 90 -56.98 -1.08 28.11
CA THR A 90 -57.23 -0.70 29.51
C THR A 90 -56.15 0.24 30.05
N LEU A 91 -54.88 0.03 29.71
CA LEU A 91 -53.77 0.90 30.09
C LEU A 91 -53.89 2.28 29.42
N ARG A 92 -54.31 2.36 28.15
CA ARG A 92 -54.63 3.64 27.48
C ARG A 92 -55.81 4.35 28.15
N GLN A 93 -56.85 3.63 28.56
CA GLN A 93 -57.97 4.21 29.31
C GLN A 93 -57.56 4.68 30.72
N GLN A 94 -56.66 3.96 31.40
CA GLN A 94 -56.08 4.39 32.66
C GLN A 94 -55.20 5.63 32.47
N LEU A 95 -54.33 5.65 31.45
CA LEU A 95 -53.49 6.80 31.10
C LEU A 95 -54.32 8.07 30.82
N ASN A 96 -55.41 7.96 30.06
CA ASN A 96 -56.34 9.08 29.85
C ASN A 96 -56.92 9.59 31.18
N ARG A 97 -57.40 8.70 32.05
CA ARG A 97 -57.91 9.09 33.39
C ARG A 97 -56.83 9.75 34.24
N PHE A 98 -55.58 9.30 34.18
CA PHE A 98 -54.45 9.97 34.84
C PHE A 98 -54.14 11.34 34.23
N SER A 99 -54.25 11.51 32.91
CA SER A 99 -54.05 12.81 32.26
C SER A 99 -55.13 13.85 32.62
N GLU A 100 -56.33 13.39 32.96
CA GLU A 100 -57.44 14.24 33.44
C GLU A 100 -57.30 14.59 34.94
N ILE A 101 -56.68 13.72 35.74
CA ILE A 101 -56.51 13.89 37.19
C ILE A 101 -55.24 14.70 37.53
N ASN A 102 -54.14 14.49 36.81
CA ASN A 102 -52.85 15.18 36.97
C ASN A 102 -52.37 15.77 35.63
N PRO A 103 -53.00 16.87 35.13
CA PRO A 103 -52.58 17.51 33.89
C PRO A 103 -51.13 18.03 33.95
N GLU A 104 -50.63 18.42 35.13
CA GLU A 104 -49.27 18.91 35.32
C GLU A 104 -48.20 17.80 35.24
N GLU A 105 -48.52 16.55 35.60
CA GLU A 105 -47.57 15.44 35.40
C GLU A 105 -47.52 15.03 33.93
N TYR A 106 -48.65 15.10 33.21
CA TYR A 106 -48.70 14.81 31.78
C TYR A 106 -47.97 15.88 30.95
N SER A 107 -48.16 17.17 31.24
CA SER A 107 -47.40 18.24 30.59
C SER A 107 -45.90 18.12 30.89
N ARG A 108 -45.52 17.86 32.15
CA ARG A 108 -44.13 17.65 32.55
C ARG A 108 -43.49 16.43 31.87
N LEU A 109 -44.24 15.34 31.69
CA LEU A 109 -43.78 14.16 30.96
C LEU A 109 -43.59 14.45 29.47
N GLN A 110 -44.51 15.19 28.85
CA GLN A 110 -44.43 15.61 27.45
C GLN A 110 -43.29 16.62 27.21
N GLU A 111 -43.03 17.51 28.17
CA GLU A 111 -41.86 18.39 28.16
C GLU A 111 -40.55 17.62 28.34
N ALA A 112 -40.52 16.63 29.23
CA ALA A 112 -39.36 15.74 29.40
C ALA A 112 -39.08 14.91 28.13
N GLU A 113 -40.12 14.46 27.42
CA GLU A 113 -39.98 13.77 26.13
C GLU A 113 -39.39 14.69 25.05
N ARG A 114 -39.89 15.94 24.93
CA ARG A 114 -39.30 16.95 24.02
C ARG A 114 -37.87 17.30 24.39
N GLN A 115 -37.56 17.44 25.68
CA GLN A 115 -36.20 17.68 26.15
C GLN A 115 -35.28 16.49 25.84
N LYS A 116 -35.77 15.25 25.97
CA LYS A 116 -35.05 14.04 25.55
C LYS A 116 -34.78 14.07 24.04
N GLN A 117 -35.78 14.36 23.21
CA GLN A 117 -35.61 14.45 21.75
C GLN A 117 -34.54 15.48 21.35
N VAL A 118 -34.57 16.69 21.92
CA VAL A 118 -33.54 17.73 21.66
C VAL A 118 -32.14 17.32 22.13
N LEU A 119 -32.03 16.56 23.22
CA LEU A 119 -30.76 15.99 23.67
C LEU A 119 -30.29 14.84 22.77
N GLU A 120 -31.21 14.01 22.28
CA GLU A 120 -30.96 12.89 21.37
C GLU A 120 -30.43 13.38 20.02
N GLU A 121 -31.08 14.38 19.41
CA GLU A 121 -30.60 15.08 18.21
C GLU A 121 -29.22 15.72 18.42
N ARG A 122 -28.99 16.35 19.57
CA ARG A 122 -27.69 16.97 19.90
C ARG A 122 -26.59 15.93 20.11
N MET A 123 -26.93 14.76 20.63
CA MET A 123 -26.01 13.63 20.78
C MET A 123 -25.70 13.00 19.42
N GLU A 124 -26.70 12.78 18.57
CA GLU A 124 -26.51 12.24 17.21
C GLU A 124 -25.63 13.17 16.35
N LEU A 125 -25.87 14.49 16.38
CA LEU A 125 -25.01 15.45 15.68
C LEU A 125 -23.56 15.41 16.20
N ARG A 126 -23.36 15.22 17.50
CA ARG A 126 -22.03 15.07 18.10
C ARG A 126 -21.37 13.74 17.72
N GLU A 127 -22.15 12.66 17.69
CA GLU A 127 -21.71 11.32 17.30
C GLU A 127 -21.24 11.33 15.85
N ARG A 128 -22.06 11.82 14.91
CA ARG A 128 -21.66 12.00 13.51
C ARG A 128 -20.39 12.85 13.34
N GLN A 129 -20.25 13.96 14.09
CA GLN A 129 -19.03 14.77 14.07
C GLN A 129 -17.80 14.01 14.59
N MET A 130 -17.97 13.17 15.62
CA MET A 130 -16.89 12.33 16.15
C MET A 130 -16.55 11.18 15.18
N GLU A 131 -17.55 10.58 14.54
CA GLU A 131 -17.38 9.56 13.50
C GLU A 131 -16.64 10.13 12.30
N GLU A 132 -17.09 11.26 11.73
CA GLU A 132 -16.42 11.95 10.62
C GLU A 132 -14.97 12.32 10.98
N ALA A 133 -14.74 12.89 12.16
CA ALA A 133 -13.40 13.22 12.63
C ALA A 133 -12.52 11.97 12.85
N SER A 134 -13.11 10.84 13.23
CA SER A 134 -12.41 9.56 13.35
C SER A 134 -12.09 8.95 11.98
N ALA A 135 -13.03 9.00 11.04
CA ALA A 135 -12.88 8.51 9.67
C ALA A 135 -11.80 9.32 8.92
N GLN A 136 -11.78 10.66 9.09
CA GLN A 136 -10.73 11.52 8.56
C GLN A 136 -9.35 11.15 9.12
N LYS A 137 -9.24 10.87 10.43
CA LYS A 137 -7.98 10.42 11.05
C LYS A 137 -7.53 9.06 10.54
N VAL A 138 -8.44 8.09 10.43
CA VAL A 138 -8.14 6.76 9.89
C VAL A 138 -7.71 6.85 8.41
N ALA A 139 -8.38 7.69 7.62
CA ALA A 139 -8.00 7.95 6.22
C ALA A 139 -6.62 8.61 6.11
N ALA A 140 -6.30 9.58 6.96
CA ALA A 140 -4.99 10.22 7.00
C ALA A 140 -3.86 9.23 7.36
N VAL A 141 -4.07 8.41 8.39
CA VAL A 141 -3.11 7.36 8.80
C VAL A 141 -2.97 6.28 7.73
N ALA A 142 -4.05 5.94 7.02
CA ALA A 142 -3.99 5.01 5.89
C ALA A 142 -3.18 5.57 4.71
N ALA A 143 -3.32 6.87 4.42
CA ALA A 143 -2.53 7.56 3.39
C ALA A 143 -1.04 7.64 3.78
N GLU A 144 -0.72 8.05 5.00
CA GLU A 144 0.66 8.07 5.53
C GLU A 144 1.32 6.68 5.47
N ARG A 145 0.58 5.63 5.88
CA ARG A 145 1.02 4.23 5.76
C ARG A 145 1.35 3.85 4.32
N ASP A 146 0.55 4.26 3.35
CA ASP A 146 0.75 3.89 1.96
C ASP A 146 1.85 4.71 1.27
N GLU A 147 2.03 5.98 1.65
CA GLU A 147 3.21 6.76 1.29
C GLU A 147 4.48 6.11 1.85
N ALA A 148 4.51 5.76 3.14
CA ALA A 148 5.65 5.08 3.76
C ALA A 148 5.97 3.74 3.08
N LYS A 149 4.97 2.96 2.66
CA LYS A 149 5.18 1.75 1.84
C LYS A 149 5.79 2.07 0.49
N GLN A 150 5.32 3.10 -0.22
CA GLN A 150 5.88 3.51 -1.50
C GLN A 150 7.35 3.94 -1.36
N GLN A 151 7.66 4.74 -0.32
CA GLN A 151 9.03 5.13 0.02
C GLN A 151 9.92 3.89 0.30
N VAL A 152 9.41 2.89 1.04
CA VAL A 152 10.14 1.63 1.29
C VAL A 152 10.39 0.84 0.00
N LEU A 153 9.41 0.74 -0.91
CA LEU A 153 9.59 0.09 -2.21
C LEU A 153 10.61 0.84 -3.08
N GLN A 154 10.59 2.17 -3.06
CA GLN A 154 11.58 2.99 -3.77
C GLN A 154 12.98 2.79 -3.20
N LEU A 155 13.16 2.81 -1.89
CA LEU A 155 14.46 2.55 -1.23
C LEU A 155 14.99 1.13 -1.48
N ARG A 156 14.10 0.12 -1.55
CA ARG A 156 14.49 -1.25 -1.94
C ARG A 156 15.01 -1.30 -3.37
N LYS A 157 14.25 -0.71 -4.31
CA LYS A 157 14.66 -0.58 -5.72
C LYS A 157 15.99 0.16 -5.85
N ASP A 158 16.16 1.28 -5.15
CA ASP A 158 17.37 2.10 -5.16
C ASP A 158 18.60 1.32 -4.66
N ARG A 159 18.48 0.57 -3.55
CA ARG A 159 19.57 -0.28 -3.04
C ARG A 159 19.96 -1.40 -4.01
N LEU A 160 18.97 -1.99 -4.70
CA LEU A 160 19.26 -2.98 -5.73
C LEU A 160 19.91 -2.35 -6.97
N LEU A 161 19.50 -1.13 -7.35
CA LEU A 161 20.12 -0.38 -8.45
C LEU A 161 21.57 -0.02 -8.13
N GLU A 162 21.84 0.44 -6.90
CA GLU A 162 23.19 0.76 -6.43
C GLU A 162 24.09 -0.48 -6.42
N ARG A 163 23.55 -1.61 -5.94
CA ARG A 163 24.24 -2.91 -5.97
C ARG A 163 24.53 -3.35 -7.40
N ALA A 164 23.54 -3.31 -8.30
CA ALA A 164 23.69 -3.74 -9.68
C ALA A 164 24.68 -2.84 -10.45
N PHE A 165 24.59 -1.52 -10.27
CA PHE A 165 25.54 -0.55 -10.80
C PHE A 165 26.97 -0.80 -10.32
N SER A 166 27.15 -1.08 -9.03
CA SER A 166 28.46 -1.41 -8.46
C SER A 166 29.01 -2.74 -8.99
N GLN A 167 28.14 -3.75 -9.14
CA GLN A 167 28.49 -5.06 -9.71
C GLN A 167 28.89 -4.98 -11.19
N ALA A 168 28.25 -4.09 -11.95
CA ALA A 168 28.57 -3.80 -13.36
C ALA A 168 29.81 -2.89 -13.54
N GLU A 169 30.62 -2.67 -12.50
CA GLU A 169 31.79 -1.78 -12.49
C GLU A 169 31.42 -0.32 -12.86
N GLY A 170 30.28 0.16 -12.35
CA GLY A 170 29.89 1.57 -12.41
C GLY A 170 31.01 2.50 -11.92
N ARG A 171 31.10 3.70 -12.50
CA ARG A 171 32.08 4.69 -12.07
C ARG A 171 31.69 5.24 -10.71
N THR A 172 32.67 5.30 -9.81
CA THR A 172 32.53 5.96 -8.51
C THR A 172 32.86 7.46 -8.63
N GLY A 173 32.36 8.26 -7.69
CA GLY A 173 32.49 9.72 -7.71
C GLY A 173 31.35 10.43 -8.46
N GLY A 174 31.56 11.70 -8.78
CA GLY A 174 30.54 12.58 -9.36
C GLY A 174 31.08 13.91 -9.85
N ASP A 175 30.17 14.73 -10.37
CA ASP A 175 30.41 16.11 -10.80
C ASP A 175 29.44 17.05 -10.04
N ARG A 176 29.41 18.34 -10.36
CA ARG A 176 28.51 19.37 -9.82
C ARG A 176 27.01 19.04 -9.91
N ARG A 177 26.64 17.98 -10.64
CA ARG A 177 25.28 17.48 -10.85
C ARG A 177 24.89 16.27 -9.98
N GLY A 178 25.81 15.74 -9.18
CA GLY A 178 25.61 14.51 -8.40
C GLY A 178 26.60 13.41 -8.78
N THR A 179 26.42 12.23 -8.21
CA THR A 179 27.24 11.05 -8.51
C THR A 179 26.90 10.44 -9.87
N PHE A 180 27.81 9.62 -10.43
CA PHE A 180 27.47 8.83 -11.62
C PHE A 180 26.30 7.86 -11.35
N PHE A 181 26.14 7.40 -10.11
CA PHE A 181 24.97 6.60 -9.72
C PHE A 181 23.67 7.43 -9.75
N ASP A 182 23.67 8.69 -9.32
CA ASP A 182 22.49 9.57 -9.41
C ASP A 182 22.08 9.80 -10.87
N ILE A 183 23.06 9.97 -11.77
CA ILE A 183 22.83 10.10 -13.21
C ILE A 183 22.28 8.77 -13.79
N PHE A 184 22.88 7.63 -13.43
CA PHE A 184 22.40 6.30 -13.80
C PHE A 184 20.95 6.07 -13.35
N LYS A 185 20.65 6.34 -12.07
CA LYS A 185 19.31 6.23 -11.49
C LYS A 185 18.31 7.16 -12.18
N GLY A 186 18.70 8.41 -12.48
CA GLY A 186 17.83 9.37 -13.16
C GLY A 186 17.54 9.04 -14.62
N GLN A 187 18.47 8.41 -15.34
CA GLN A 187 18.32 8.09 -16.78
C GLN A 187 17.79 6.68 -17.04
N LEU A 188 18.28 5.69 -16.29
CA LEU A 188 18.02 4.26 -16.51
C LEU A 188 17.22 3.61 -15.37
N GLY A 189 17.10 4.26 -14.20
CA GLY A 189 16.28 3.74 -13.09
C GLY A 189 14.80 3.60 -13.43
N GLY A 190 14.29 4.33 -14.44
CA GLY A 190 12.94 4.12 -14.99
C GLY A 190 12.77 2.80 -15.73
N CYS A 191 13.83 2.27 -16.34
CA CYS A 191 13.86 1.02 -17.10
C CYS A 191 13.86 -0.24 -16.20
N PHE A 192 13.69 -0.12 -14.88
CA PHE A 192 13.63 -1.27 -13.98
C PHE A 192 12.35 -1.28 -13.15
N ARG A 193 11.73 -2.45 -13.02
CA ARG A 193 10.68 -2.73 -12.03
C ARG A 193 11.28 -3.47 -10.84
N LEU A 194 10.75 -3.20 -9.65
CA LEU A 194 10.98 -4.04 -8.48
C LEU A 194 10.05 -5.26 -8.61
N GLY A 195 10.62 -6.41 -8.96
CA GLY A 195 9.96 -7.70 -8.92
C GLY A 195 10.30 -8.47 -7.64
N THR A 196 9.63 -9.59 -7.43
CA THR A 196 9.96 -10.57 -6.39
C THR A 196 10.17 -11.92 -7.03
N ASP A 197 11.37 -12.50 -6.87
CA ASP A 197 11.68 -13.84 -7.34
C ASP A 197 10.85 -14.90 -6.57
N LYS A 198 10.80 -16.12 -7.09
CA LYS A 198 10.15 -17.31 -6.48
C LYS A 198 10.56 -17.57 -5.03
N ASP A 199 11.76 -17.13 -4.64
CA ASP A 199 12.32 -17.22 -3.28
C ASP A 199 11.81 -16.10 -2.33
N GLY A 200 10.92 -15.22 -2.80
CA GLY A 200 10.46 -14.04 -2.06
C GLY A 200 11.49 -12.92 -1.92
N LYS A 201 12.56 -12.94 -2.73
CA LYS A 201 13.63 -11.93 -2.74
C LYS A 201 13.30 -10.83 -3.74
N ASP A 202 13.50 -9.58 -3.34
CA ASP A 202 13.39 -8.41 -4.21
C ASP A 202 14.47 -8.48 -5.32
N VAL A 203 14.06 -8.37 -6.60
CA VAL A 203 14.92 -8.43 -7.81
C VAL A 203 14.54 -7.31 -8.77
N LEU A 204 15.48 -6.87 -9.62
CA LEU A 204 15.24 -5.85 -10.65
C LEU A 204 14.94 -6.50 -12.00
N GLU A 205 13.75 -6.23 -12.53
CA GLU A 205 13.33 -6.65 -13.87
C GLU A 205 13.56 -5.49 -14.86
N PRO A 206 14.44 -5.62 -15.86
CA PRO A 206 14.57 -4.64 -16.95
C PRO A 206 13.27 -4.54 -17.77
N LEU A 207 12.90 -3.33 -18.18
CA LEU A 207 11.70 -3.01 -18.93
C LEU A 207 12.00 -2.35 -20.28
N ASP A 208 11.14 -2.60 -21.26
CA ASP A 208 11.11 -1.89 -22.54
C ASP A 208 10.48 -0.50 -22.41
N GLY A 209 10.49 0.28 -23.49
CA GLY A 209 9.83 1.59 -23.57
C GLY A 209 8.29 1.55 -23.46
N GLN A 210 7.68 0.36 -23.39
CA GLN A 210 6.25 0.14 -23.16
C GLN A 210 5.94 -0.34 -21.73
N GLY A 211 6.94 -0.50 -20.86
CA GLY A 211 6.80 -0.98 -19.49
C GLY A 211 6.63 -2.51 -19.36
N LYS A 212 6.91 -3.28 -20.41
CA LYS A 212 6.93 -4.75 -20.38
C LYS A 212 8.35 -5.23 -20.03
N PRO A 213 8.52 -6.40 -19.37
CA PRO A 213 9.85 -6.98 -19.19
C PRO A 213 10.58 -7.15 -20.52
N LEU A 214 11.85 -6.77 -20.57
CA LEU A 214 12.71 -7.10 -21.71
C LEU A 214 12.92 -8.61 -21.75
N LEU A 215 12.94 -9.18 -22.95
CA LEU A 215 13.31 -10.56 -23.20
C LEU A 215 14.69 -10.57 -23.86
N GLY A 216 15.58 -11.43 -23.38
CA GLY A 216 16.84 -11.73 -24.08
C GLY A 216 16.62 -12.65 -25.28
N ASP A 217 17.68 -12.93 -26.03
CA ASP A 217 17.64 -13.73 -27.28
C ASP A 217 17.02 -15.12 -27.10
N ASP A 218 17.17 -15.72 -25.92
CA ASP A 218 16.58 -17.02 -25.54
C ASP A 218 15.05 -16.98 -25.30
N GLY A 219 14.40 -15.82 -25.46
CA GLY A 219 12.98 -15.61 -25.16
C GLY A 219 12.63 -15.58 -23.66
N ARG A 220 13.64 -15.62 -22.78
CA ARG A 220 13.50 -15.48 -21.32
C ARG A 220 13.60 -14.01 -20.91
N PRO A 221 13.04 -13.60 -19.75
CA PRO A 221 13.25 -12.27 -19.22
C PRO A 221 14.76 -11.97 -19.09
N LEU A 222 15.18 -10.83 -19.63
CA LEU A 222 16.57 -10.36 -19.61
C LEU A 222 16.98 -10.09 -18.15
N THR A 223 18.17 -10.53 -17.73
CA THR A 223 18.59 -10.28 -16.34
C THR A 223 19.11 -8.85 -16.17
N THR A 224 19.12 -8.36 -14.93
CA THR A 224 19.73 -7.05 -14.60
C THR A 224 21.19 -6.96 -15.04
N ALA A 225 21.94 -8.07 -15.06
CA ALA A 225 23.35 -8.09 -15.44
C ALA A 225 23.51 -7.92 -16.96
N ASP A 226 22.80 -8.73 -17.74
CA ASP A 226 22.87 -8.72 -19.22
C ASP A 226 22.51 -7.34 -19.76
N PHE A 227 21.43 -6.73 -19.25
CA PHE A 227 21.04 -5.37 -19.59
C PHE A 227 22.15 -4.34 -19.27
N LEU A 228 22.83 -4.45 -18.13
CA LEU A 228 23.90 -3.51 -17.79
C LEU A 228 25.16 -3.70 -18.65
N ASP A 229 25.44 -4.92 -19.11
CA ASP A 229 26.52 -5.17 -20.08
C ASP A 229 26.18 -4.59 -21.48
N GLU A 230 24.91 -4.60 -21.91
CA GLU A 230 24.47 -3.82 -23.07
C GLU A 230 24.63 -2.31 -22.85
N MET A 231 24.22 -1.79 -21.69
CA MET A 231 24.36 -0.36 -21.36
C MET A 231 25.83 0.09 -21.31
N ARG A 232 26.76 -0.84 -21.04
CA ARG A 232 28.21 -0.60 -20.99
C ARG A 232 28.81 -0.31 -22.36
N VAL A 233 28.30 -0.94 -23.42
CA VAL A 233 28.70 -0.66 -24.81
C VAL A 233 27.86 0.43 -25.48
N HIS A 234 26.74 0.84 -24.86
CA HIS A 234 25.84 1.85 -25.40
C HIS A 234 26.54 3.22 -25.57
N PRO A 235 26.47 3.86 -26.76
CA PRO A 235 27.24 5.07 -27.07
C PRO A 235 26.92 6.27 -26.16
N VAL A 236 25.70 6.33 -25.62
CA VAL A 236 25.24 7.42 -24.73
C VAL A 236 25.44 7.10 -23.25
N TYR A 237 25.51 5.82 -22.84
CA TYR A 237 25.45 5.43 -21.42
C TYR A 237 26.69 4.68 -20.91
N GLY A 238 27.54 4.16 -21.81
CA GLY A 238 28.79 3.47 -21.46
C GLY A 238 29.78 4.33 -20.66
N PHE A 239 29.64 5.66 -20.68
CA PHE A 239 30.44 6.57 -19.84
C PHE A 239 30.16 6.42 -18.33
N LEU A 240 28.99 5.87 -17.94
CA LEU A 240 28.62 5.62 -16.55
C LEU A 240 29.41 4.46 -15.95
N PHE A 241 30.03 3.62 -16.78
CA PHE A 241 30.77 2.44 -16.37
C PHE A 241 32.28 2.64 -16.56
N GLN A 242 33.06 1.90 -15.78
CA GLN A 242 34.50 1.80 -15.99
C GLN A 242 34.70 1.02 -17.30
N GLN A 243 35.55 1.50 -18.21
CA GLN A 243 35.87 0.70 -19.40
C GLN A 243 36.89 -0.36 -19.02
N ARG A 244 36.54 -1.64 -19.18
CA ARG A 244 37.52 -2.73 -19.21
C ARG A 244 38.34 -2.57 -20.48
N GLY A 245 39.50 -1.94 -20.36
CA GLY A 245 40.58 -2.21 -21.32
C GLY A 245 40.92 -3.71 -21.30
N PRO A 246 41.53 -4.25 -22.36
CA PRO A 246 42.00 -5.64 -22.36
C PRO A 246 42.87 -5.89 -21.10
N ALA A 247 42.69 -7.07 -20.51
CA ALA A 247 43.14 -7.38 -19.15
C ALA A 247 44.61 -6.99 -18.91
N GLY A 248 44.82 -5.99 -18.05
CA GLY A 248 46.15 -5.44 -17.73
C GLY A 248 46.19 -3.92 -17.56
N MET A 249 45.26 -3.16 -18.15
CA MET A 249 45.34 -1.69 -18.20
C MET A 249 44.66 -0.93 -17.03
N GLN A 250 44.16 -1.62 -15.99
CA GLN A 250 43.40 -1.01 -14.88
C GLN A 250 44.25 -0.42 -13.72
N ALA A 251 45.48 0.03 -14.03
CA ALA A 251 46.27 0.89 -13.14
C ALA A 251 46.36 2.34 -13.64
N ALA A 252 45.62 2.71 -14.70
CA ALA A 252 45.65 4.02 -15.33
C ALA A 252 44.32 4.78 -15.14
N GLY A 253 44.04 5.20 -13.91
CA GLY A 253 42.95 6.12 -13.56
C GLY A 253 43.17 7.56 -14.04
N ALA A 254 43.56 7.75 -15.31
CA ALA A 254 43.72 9.04 -15.98
C ALA A 254 43.96 8.87 -17.50
N MET A 255 43.08 8.15 -18.22
CA MET A 255 43.21 7.91 -19.68
C MET A 255 42.03 8.44 -20.50
N THR A 256 41.49 9.60 -20.13
CA THR A 256 40.72 10.42 -21.06
C THR A 256 41.67 11.33 -21.86
N ALA A 257 42.00 10.90 -23.08
CA ALA A 257 42.46 11.77 -24.16
C ALA A 257 43.60 12.77 -23.82
N SER A 258 44.72 12.31 -23.25
CA SER A 258 45.99 13.06 -23.32
C SER A 258 47.21 12.16 -23.16
N GLY A 259 48.03 12.14 -24.21
CA GLY A 259 49.47 12.13 -24.09
C GLY A 259 50.13 11.10 -23.18
N ILE A 260 50.27 9.86 -23.66
CA ILE A 260 51.39 8.99 -23.26
C ILE A 260 52.12 8.55 -24.53
N ALA A 261 53.46 8.67 -24.53
CA ALA A 261 54.28 8.21 -25.65
C ALA A 261 54.27 6.68 -25.75
N SER A 262 54.70 6.10 -26.88
CA SER A 262 54.86 4.63 -27.02
C SER A 262 55.88 4.01 -26.04
N ASN A 263 56.59 4.84 -25.28
CA ASN A 263 57.58 4.53 -24.26
C ASN A 263 57.12 4.90 -22.82
N GLY A 264 55.82 5.12 -22.59
CA GLY A 264 55.23 5.20 -21.24
C GLY A 264 55.35 6.53 -20.49
N GLU A 265 56.14 7.47 -21.00
CA GLU A 265 56.28 8.82 -20.42
C GLU A 265 55.06 9.71 -20.72
N PRO A 266 54.63 10.58 -19.78
CA PRO A 266 53.55 11.54 -20.00
C PRO A 266 53.94 12.58 -21.05
N LEU A 267 53.22 12.57 -22.17
CA LEU A 267 53.41 13.48 -23.29
C LEU A 267 52.84 14.85 -22.91
N ASN A 268 53.71 15.83 -22.64
CA ASN A 268 53.26 17.21 -22.41
C ASN A 268 53.11 17.95 -23.75
N PRO A 269 51.87 18.21 -24.24
CA PRO A 269 51.66 18.86 -25.53
C PRO A 269 52.10 20.32 -25.58
N GLN A 270 52.31 20.97 -24.43
CA GLN A 270 52.79 22.36 -24.35
C GLN A 270 54.33 22.47 -24.40
N ALA A 271 55.05 21.36 -24.21
CA ALA A 271 56.52 21.33 -24.29
C ALA A 271 57.05 20.89 -25.67
N MET A 272 56.17 20.40 -26.56
CA MET A 272 56.55 19.93 -27.89
C MET A 272 56.56 21.05 -28.93
N SER A 273 57.51 20.98 -29.86
CA SER A 273 57.51 21.82 -31.06
C SER A 273 56.36 21.47 -32.00
N ALA A 274 55.94 22.42 -32.84
CA ALA A 274 54.85 22.22 -33.80
C ALA A 274 55.11 21.03 -34.77
N SER A 275 56.37 20.75 -35.09
CA SER A 275 56.77 19.59 -35.91
C SER A 275 56.61 18.24 -35.20
N GLU A 276 56.75 18.21 -33.87
CA GLU A 276 56.56 17.00 -33.06
C GLU A 276 55.07 16.70 -32.87
N LEU A 277 54.26 17.74 -32.60
CA LEU A 277 52.80 17.66 -32.59
C LEU A 277 52.26 17.15 -33.94
N TYR A 278 52.78 17.68 -35.05
CA TYR A 278 52.42 17.23 -36.39
C TYR A 278 52.72 15.74 -36.60
N ARG A 279 53.92 15.26 -36.24
CA ARG A 279 54.28 13.83 -36.34
C ARG A 279 53.41 12.94 -35.44
N ALA A 280 53.16 13.34 -34.20
CA ALA A 280 52.32 12.58 -33.26
C ALA A 280 50.90 12.37 -33.80
N SER A 281 50.35 13.36 -34.53
CA SER A 281 49.00 13.27 -35.11
C SER A 281 48.82 12.14 -36.15
N PHE A 282 49.89 11.73 -36.84
CA PHE A 282 49.84 10.60 -37.80
C PHE A 282 49.90 9.23 -37.11
N VAL A 283 50.57 9.14 -35.97
CA VAL A 283 50.68 7.89 -35.19
C VAL A 283 49.33 7.54 -34.57
N VAL A 284 48.59 8.53 -34.05
CA VAL A 284 47.26 8.34 -33.45
C VAL A 284 46.20 7.95 -34.50
N ASN A 285 46.33 8.40 -35.75
CA ASN A 285 45.31 8.24 -36.79
C ASN A 285 45.57 7.11 -37.81
N GLY A 286 46.55 6.22 -37.57
CA GLY A 286 46.69 4.94 -38.30
C GLY A 286 46.90 5.01 -39.82
N ARG A 287 47.19 6.19 -40.40
CA ARG A 287 47.44 6.37 -41.83
C ARG A 287 48.93 6.47 -42.11
N THR A 288 49.55 5.31 -42.34
CA THR A 288 50.89 5.23 -42.96
C THR A 288 50.82 5.71 -44.41
N PRO A 289 51.64 6.71 -44.83
CA PRO A 289 51.70 7.10 -46.23
C PRO A 289 52.38 6.00 -47.06
N SER A 290 51.59 5.35 -47.93
CA SER A 290 52.10 4.37 -48.91
C SER A 290 53.04 5.03 -49.92
N ARG A 291 54.34 4.95 -49.67
CA ARG A 291 55.37 5.37 -50.63
C ARG A 291 55.54 4.27 -51.69
N ARG A 292 54.94 4.46 -52.86
CA ARG A 292 55.26 3.68 -54.06
C ARG A 292 56.60 4.15 -54.66
N PRO A 293 57.34 3.26 -55.36
CA PRO A 293 58.62 3.58 -55.98
C PRO A 293 58.50 4.55 -57.15
#